data_AF-A0A6V7B7F2-F1
#
_entry.id   AF-A0A6V7B7F2-F1
#
_cell.length_a   1.000
_cell.length_b   1.000
_cell.length_c   1.000
_cell.angle_alpha   90.00
_cell.angle_beta   90.00
_cell.angle_gamma   90.00
#
_symmetry.space_group_name_H-M   'P 1'
#
loop_
_entity.id
_entity.type
_entity.pdbx_description
1 polymer ?
#
loop_
_entity_poly.entity_id
_entity_poly.type
_entity_poly.pdbx_seq_one_letter_code
_entity_poly.pdbx_strand_id
1 'polypeptide(L)'
;MDSWTSDRDGPGPCCSRPEQPAGGYFRRSWGVDANGVAGQTAVVASQYASIVRDQVKRYDMTKMMSDPDTAKKIDDAVTQNVSALVKQQGLPIQIQNITLGRARPNPDVLQQMNLTAAQQQRVKTLVEATTAERQREQEQVAKADADNAYRNRMGLTPEQYLASQIAELNAEACKKAQACYMVPSGTSVIAK
;
A
#
# COMPACT_ATOMS: atom_id res chain seq x y z
N MET A 1 9.69 66.49 25.34
CA MET A 1 8.97 65.28 25.80
C MET A 1 9.58 64.08 25.10
N ASP A 2 10.90 63.89 25.18
CA ASP A 2 11.75 63.59 26.36
C ASP A 2 12.02 62.08 26.35
N SER A 3 13.22 61.70 25.91
CA SER A 3 14.31 61.17 26.75
C SER A 3 13.96 59.77 27.27
N TRP A 4 14.80 58.75 27.10
CA TRP A 4 15.85 58.39 28.05
C TRP A 4 16.95 57.56 27.36
N THR A 5 18.14 58.15 27.31
CA THR A 5 19.47 57.57 27.63
C THR A 5 19.40 56.68 28.89
N SER A 6 20.17 55.63 29.17
CA SER A 6 21.61 55.34 28.97
C SER A 6 21.97 53.96 29.55
N ASP A 7 23.08 53.39 29.06
CA ASP A 7 24.17 52.71 29.79
C ASP A 7 24.09 51.25 30.32
N ARG A 8 25.06 50.47 29.77
CA ARG A 8 25.96 49.44 30.39
C ARG A 8 25.32 48.08 30.74
N ASP A 9 25.82 46.93 30.29
CA ASP A 9 27.18 46.40 30.44
C ASP A 9 27.57 45.42 29.30
N GLY A 10 28.86 45.44 28.88
CA GLY A 10 29.48 44.37 28.09
C GLY A 10 29.79 43.12 28.96
N PRO A 11 30.16 41.98 28.35
CA PRO A 11 31.53 41.87 27.83
C PRO A 11 31.68 41.07 26.52
N GLY A 12 32.63 41.53 25.68
CA GLY A 12 33.51 40.66 24.88
C GLY A 12 32.96 40.08 23.56
N PRO A 13 33.64 40.32 22.41
CA PRO A 13 33.23 39.75 21.13
C PRO A 13 33.80 38.34 20.98
N CYS A 14 32.95 37.33 21.09
CA CYS A 14 33.27 35.98 20.67
C CYS A 14 32.54 35.70 19.36
N CYS A 15 33.31 35.36 18.33
CA CYS A 15 32.86 34.87 17.01
C CYS A 15 32.71 35.93 15.90
N SER A 16 33.81 36.64 15.63
CA SER A 16 34.15 37.07 14.27
C SER A 16 34.13 35.85 13.34
N ARG A 17 33.31 35.92 12.29
CA ARG A 17 33.19 34.91 11.23
C ARG A 17 34.45 34.99 10.35
N PRO A 18 35.26 33.93 10.20
CA PRO A 18 36.41 34.00 9.29
C PRO A 18 35.91 33.98 7.84
N GLU A 19 36.40 34.94 7.06
CA GLU A 19 36.37 34.93 5.59
C GLU A 19 36.87 33.59 5.04
N GLN A 20 36.12 33.04 4.08
CA GLN A 20 36.53 31.87 3.33
C GLN A 20 37.62 32.27 2.32
N PRO A 21 38.82 31.67 2.34
CA PRO A 21 39.71 31.76 1.20
C PRO A 21 39.20 30.85 0.08
N ALA A 22 39.05 31.44 -1.10
CA ALA A 22 38.80 30.73 -2.34
C ALA A 22 39.99 29.79 -2.65
N GLY A 23 39.69 28.52 -2.94
CA GLY A 23 40.66 27.54 -3.43
C GLY A 23 41.42 26.81 -2.33
N GLY A 24 40.96 25.61 -1.96
CA GLY A 24 41.65 24.76 -1.01
C GLY A 24 41.10 23.35 -0.99
N TYR A 25 41.97 22.38 -1.22
CA TYR A 25 41.71 20.95 -1.27
C TYR A 25 40.87 20.43 -0.09
N PHE A 26 39.98 19.48 -0.41
CA PHE A 26 39.11 18.73 0.49
C PHE A 26 39.90 18.02 1.61
N ARG A 27 40.23 18.71 2.71
CA ARG A 27 40.73 18.07 3.94
C ARG A 27 39.56 17.43 4.68
N ARG A 28 39.39 16.12 4.52
CA ARG A 28 38.68 15.30 5.52
C ARG A 28 39.54 15.28 6.79
N SER A 29 39.24 16.14 7.76
CA SER A 29 39.78 15.98 9.11
C SER A 29 39.04 14.83 9.79
N TRP A 30 39.71 13.67 9.86
CA TRP A 30 39.23 12.53 10.65
C TRP A 30 39.39 12.88 12.13
N GLY A 31 38.26 13.01 12.84
CA GLY A 31 38.24 13.16 14.28
C GLY A 31 38.74 11.88 14.97
N VAL A 32 39.68 12.04 15.88
CA VAL A 32 40.21 11.02 16.80
C VAL A 32 39.19 10.77 17.90
N ASP A 33 38.94 9.51 18.25
CA ASP A 33 38.18 9.15 19.46
C ASP A 33 39.07 9.24 20.73
N ALA A 34 38.46 9.16 21.91
CA ALA A 34 39.08 9.43 23.22
C ALA A 34 40.27 8.53 23.61
N ASN A 35 40.59 7.51 22.79
CA ASN A 35 41.76 6.62 22.92
C ASN A 35 42.85 6.89 21.87
N GLY A 36 42.73 7.95 21.05
CA GLY A 36 43.76 8.33 20.08
C GLY A 36 43.73 7.58 18.75
N VAL A 37 42.63 6.91 18.36
CA VAL A 37 42.54 6.13 17.11
C VAL A 37 41.68 6.85 16.05
N ALA A 38 42.22 7.86 15.37
CA ALA A 38 41.53 8.59 14.27
C ALA A 38 41.32 7.79 12.97
N GLY A 39 41.63 6.50 12.91
CA GLY A 39 41.73 5.76 11.65
C GLY A 39 40.72 4.65 11.42
N GLN A 40 40.44 3.83 12.43
CA GLN A 40 39.84 2.51 12.18
C GLN A 40 38.30 2.50 12.17
N THR A 41 37.66 3.19 13.12
CA THR A 41 36.19 3.21 13.25
C THR A 41 35.50 3.84 12.04
N ALA A 42 36.09 4.90 11.51
CA ALA A 42 35.53 5.66 10.41
C ALA A 42 35.75 4.94 9.04
N VAL A 43 36.79 4.12 8.92
CA VAL A 43 37.01 3.23 7.76
C VAL A 43 35.97 2.11 7.74
N VAL A 44 35.72 1.44 8.88
CA VAL A 44 34.70 0.37 8.99
C VAL A 44 33.30 0.91 8.67
N ALA A 45 32.93 2.09 9.19
CA ALA A 45 31.64 2.71 8.89
C ALA A 45 31.47 3.02 7.39
N SER A 46 32.53 3.50 6.73
CA SER A 46 32.49 3.79 5.29
C SER A 46 32.36 2.52 4.43
N GLN A 47 33.06 1.44 4.80
CA GLN A 47 33.03 0.15 4.10
C GLN A 47 31.72 -0.60 4.34
N TYR A 48 31.17 -0.51 5.55
CA TYR A 48 29.82 -0.99 5.84
C TYR A 48 28.78 -0.31 4.93
N ALA A 49 28.81 1.02 4.86
CA ALA A 49 27.87 1.77 4.03
C ALA A 49 28.00 1.47 2.53
N SER A 50 29.20 1.15 2.03
CA SER A 50 29.37 0.71 0.64
C SER A 50 28.82 -0.70 0.41
N ILE A 51 29.09 -1.66 1.31
CA ILE A 51 28.56 -3.03 1.24
C ILE A 51 27.03 -3.00 1.22
N VAL A 52 26.40 -2.27 2.15
CA VAL A 52 24.94 -2.15 2.20
C VAL A 52 24.39 -1.56 0.90
N ARG A 53 24.99 -0.47 0.39
CA ARG A 53 24.54 0.13 -0.88
C ARG A 53 24.65 -0.83 -2.05
N ASP A 54 25.74 -1.59 -2.16
CA ASP A 54 25.95 -2.51 -3.28
C ASP A 54 25.06 -3.75 -3.22
N GLN A 55 24.64 -4.17 -2.02
CA GLN A 55 23.61 -5.22 -1.89
C GLN A 55 22.21 -4.67 -2.20
N VAL A 56 21.85 -3.49 -1.70
CA VAL A 56 20.53 -2.86 -1.91
C VAL A 56 20.28 -2.51 -3.38
N LYS A 57 21.29 -2.06 -4.12
CA LYS A 57 21.17 -1.72 -5.56
C LYS A 57 20.76 -2.90 -6.45
N ARG A 58 20.92 -4.15 -5.99
CA ARG A 58 20.62 -5.35 -6.79
C ARG A 58 19.14 -5.70 -6.82
N TYR A 59 18.34 -5.06 -5.96
CA TYR A 59 16.93 -5.36 -5.78
C TYR A 59 16.06 -4.15 -6.10
N ASP A 60 14.87 -4.41 -6.63
CA ASP A 60 13.89 -3.37 -6.87
C ASP A 60 13.32 -2.83 -5.56
N MET A 61 13.04 -1.53 -5.51
CA MET A 61 12.50 -0.85 -4.33
C MET A 61 11.18 -1.47 -3.87
N THR A 62 10.28 -1.82 -4.81
CA THR A 62 8.99 -2.42 -4.47
C THR A 62 9.14 -3.78 -3.81
N LYS A 63 10.13 -4.58 -4.26
CA LYS A 63 10.46 -5.88 -3.66
C LYS A 63 11.01 -5.73 -2.26
N MET A 64 11.91 -4.78 -2.03
CA MET A 64 12.44 -4.51 -0.68
C MET A 64 11.41 -3.97 0.31
N MET A 65 10.32 -3.35 -0.17
CA MET A 65 9.23 -2.88 0.67
C MET A 65 8.20 -3.98 0.97
N SER A 66 7.82 -4.75 -0.05
CA SER A 66 6.70 -5.69 0.02
C SER A 66 7.10 -7.10 0.45
N ASP A 67 8.29 -7.57 0.04
CA ASP A 67 8.71 -8.96 0.19
C ASP A 67 9.71 -9.12 1.35
N PRO A 68 9.31 -9.77 2.47
CA PRO A 68 10.21 -10.00 3.59
C PRO A 68 11.35 -10.98 3.26
N ASP A 69 11.18 -11.89 2.30
CA ASP A 69 12.21 -12.86 1.93
C ASP A 69 13.36 -12.17 1.18
N THR A 70 13.03 -11.20 0.32
CA THR A 70 14.02 -10.35 -0.34
C THR A 70 14.84 -9.57 0.70
N ALA A 71 14.19 -8.99 1.71
CA ALA A 71 14.90 -8.27 2.79
C ALA A 71 15.84 -9.21 3.57
N LYS A 72 15.40 -10.41 3.90
CA LYS A 72 16.22 -11.41 4.61
C LYS A 72 17.46 -11.82 3.81
N LYS A 73 17.33 -12.02 2.50
CA LYS A 73 18.47 -12.35 1.62
C LYS A 73 19.52 -11.24 1.60
N ILE A 74 19.09 -9.98 1.65
CA ILE A 74 19.99 -8.83 1.72
C ILE A 74 20.69 -8.80 3.09
N ASP A 75 19.93 -8.97 4.18
CA ASP A 75 20.45 -9.03 5.54
C ASP A 75 21.52 -10.13 5.69
N ASP A 76 21.25 -11.34 5.16
CA ASP A 76 22.20 -12.47 5.16
C ASP A 76 23.46 -12.15 4.35
N ALA A 77 23.30 -11.57 3.15
CA ALA A 77 24.42 -11.20 2.28
C ALA A 77 25.28 -10.08 2.89
N VAL A 78 24.67 -9.08 3.53
CA VAL A 78 25.40 -8.02 4.24
C VAL A 78 26.12 -8.60 5.44
N THR A 79 25.47 -9.45 6.23
CA THR A 79 26.09 -10.12 7.39
C THR A 79 27.33 -10.92 6.99
N GLN A 80 27.25 -11.70 5.91
CA GLN A 80 28.39 -12.46 5.38
C GLN A 80 29.54 -11.54 4.96
N ASN A 81 29.27 -10.50 4.17
CA ASN A 81 30.31 -9.59 3.67
C ASN A 81 30.98 -8.79 4.79
N VAL A 82 30.22 -8.31 5.77
CA VAL A 82 30.77 -7.54 6.90
C VAL A 82 31.54 -8.47 7.83
N SER A 83 31.09 -9.71 8.05
CA SER A 83 31.83 -10.69 8.86
C SER A 83 33.18 -11.04 8.23
N ALA A 84 33.26 -11.14 6.90
CA ALA A 84 34.50 -11.36 6.18
C ALA A 84 35.47 -10.17 6.31
N LEU A 85 34.95 -8.94 6.21
CA LEU A 85 35.72 -7.72 6.39
C LEU A 85 36.32 -7.63 7.81
N VAL A 86 35.52 -7.93 8.83
CA VAL A 86 35.95 -7.93 10.24
C VAL A 86 37.06 -8.94 10.50
N LYS A 87 36.95 -10.15 9.92
CA LYS A 87 38.00 -11.17 9.99
C LYS A 87 39.28 -10.72 9.29
N GLN A 88 39.17 -10.10 8.11
CA GLN A 88 40.31 -9.59 7.36
C GLN A 88 41.07 -8.49 8.11
N GLN A 89 40.34 -7.67 8.87
CA GLN A 89 40.92 -6.58 9.67
C GLN A 89 41.46 -7.05 11.04
N GLY A 90 41.31 -8.34 11.38
CA GLY A 90 41.82 -8.90 12.63
C GLY A 90 41.10 -8.38 13.88
N LEU A 91 39.89 -7.86 13.73
CA LEU A 91 39.13 -7.30 14.85
C LEU A 91 38.55 -8.45 15.71
N PRO A 92 38.69 -8.43 17.05
CA PRO A 92 38.22 -9.49 17.94
C PRO A 92 36.70 -9.38 18.22
N ILE A 93 35.89 -9.21 17.19
CA ILE A 93 34.43 -9.07 17.29
C ILE A 93 33.74 -10.10 16.39
N GLN A 94 32.60 -10.61 16.86
CA GLN A 94 31.76 -11.56 16.13
C GLN A 94 30.42 -10.90 15.81
N ILE A 95 30.05 -10.89 14.52
CA ILE A 95 28.76 -10.38 14.06
C ILE A 95 27.76 -11.53 14.10
N GLN A 96 26.71 -11.40 14.92
CA GLN A 96 25.66 -12.42 15.01
C GLN A 96 24.60 -12.26 13.93
N ASN A 97 24.06 -11.04 13.76
CA ASN A 97 23.03 -10.75 12.78
C ASN A 97 23.04 -9.24 12.45
N ILE A 98 22.86 -8.89 11.18
CA ILE A 98 22.61 -7.52 10.71
C ILE A 98 21.23 -7.50 10.06
N THR A 99 20.34 -6.64 10.57
CA THR A 99 19.04 -6.40 9.93
C THR A 99 18.89 -4.95 9.49
N LEU A 100 18.54 -4.77 8.21
CA LEU A 100 18.28 -3.46 7.62
C LEU A 100 16.81 -3.04 7.75
N GLY A 101 15.93 -3.98 8.07
CA GLY A 101 14.49 -3.76 8.13
C GLY A 101 13.87 -3.47 6.75
N ARG A 102 12.63 -3.00 6.75
CA ARG A 102 11.91 -2.66 5.50
C ARG A 102 12.43 -1.36 4.91
N ALA A 103 12.66 -1.35 3.60
CA ALA A 103 13.01 -0.14 2.88
C ALA A 103 11.90 0.92 3.00
N ARG A 104 12.30 2.17 3.24
CA ARG A 104 11.39 3.33 3.27
C ARG A 104 11.88 4.39 2.28
N PRO A 105 11.11 4.68 1.22
CA PRO A 105 11.39 5.78 0.31
C PRO A 105 11.29 7.14 1.01
N ASN A 106 11.73 8.19 0.30
CA ASN A 106 11.52 9.59 0.70
C ASN A 106 10.00 9.86 0.91
N PRO A 107 9.60 10.65 1.93
CA PRO A 107 8.19 11.00 2.17
C PRO A 107 7.41 11.46 0.94
N ASP A 108 8.01 12.23 0.02
CA ASP A 108 7.31 12.72 -1.17
C ASP A 108 6.95 11.57 -2.12
N VAL A 109 7.87 10.61 -2.30
CA VAL A 109 7.64 9.40 -3.11
C VAL A 109 6.60 8.51 -2.46
N LEU A 110 6.64 8.36 -1.13
CA LEU A 110 5.63 7.61 -0.38
C LEU A 110 4.23 8.20 -0.57
N GLN A 111 4.09 9.53 -0.53
CA GLN A 111 2.81 10.19 -0.76
C GLN A 111 2.29 9.93 -2.19
N GLN A 112 3.15 10.08 -3.19
CA GLN A 112 2.79 9.80 -4.58
C GLN A 112 2.37 8.34 -4.78
N MET A 113 3.11 7.38 -4.21
CA MET A 113 2.77 5.96 -4.26
C MET A 113 1.39 5.68 -3.65
N ASN A 114 1.07 6.29 -2.51
CA ASN A 114 -0.23 6.13 -1.86
C ASN A 114 -1.38 6.68 -2.73
N LEU A 115 -1.18 7.84 -3.37
CA LEU A 115 -2.15 8.41 -4.29
C LEU A 115 -2.36 7.51 -5.53
N THR A 116 -1.28 7.02 -6.12
CA THR A 116 -1.35 6.09 -7.26
C THR A 116 -2.05 4.78 -6.87
N ALA A 117 -1.73 4.22 -5.70
CA ALA A 117 -2.38 3.01 -5.21
C ALA A 117 -3.89 3.20 -5.01
N ALA A 118 -4.31 4.34 -4.45
CA ALA A 118 -5.72 4.68 -4.30
C ALA A 118 -6.44 4.83 -5.65
N GLN A 119 -5.79 5.45 -6.64
CA GLN A 119 -6.34 5.59 -8.00
C GLN A 119 -6.47 4.22 -8.70
N GLN A 120 -5.44 3.39 -8.64
CA GLN A 120 -5.48 2.04 -9.21
C GLN A 120 -6.57 1.19 -8.56
N GLN A 121 -6.75 1.30 -7.25
CA GLN A 121 -7.81 0.58 -6.55
C GLN A 121 -9.20 1.03 -7.02
N ARG A 122 -9.41 2.34 -7.19
CA ARG A 122 -10.66 2.87 -7.75
C ARG A 122 -10.95 2.31 -9.14
N VAL A 123 -9.95 2.29 -10.02
CA VAL A 123 -10.10 1.74 -11.38
C VAL A 123 -10.47 0.25 -11.33
N LYS A 124 -9.81 -0.54 -10.49
CA LYS A 124 -10.14 -1.98 -10.32
C LYS A 124 -11.58 -2.17 -9.88
N THR A 125 -12.01 -1.44 -8.85
CA THR A 125 -13.39 -1.52 -8.34
C THR A 125 -14.40 -1.12 -9.41
N LEU A 126 -14.11 -0.08 -10.22
CA LEU A 126 -15.00 0.32 -11.32
C LEU A 126 -15.10 -0.77 -12.40
N VAL A 127 -13.97 -1.37 -12.80
CA VAL A 127 -13.96 -2.46 -13.79
C VAL A 127 -14.74 -3.67 -13.29
N GLU A 128 -14.56 -4.04 -12.01
CA GLU A 128 -15.31 -5.12 -11.37
C GLU A 128 -16.82 -4.80 -11.33
N ALA A 129 -17.19 -3.58 -10.97
CA ALA A 129 -18.59 -3.14 -10.96
C ALA A 129 -19.23 -3.19 -12.35
N THR A 130 -18.58 -2.63 -13.38
CA THR A 130 -19.06 -2.69 -14.77
C THR A 130 -19.15 -4.13 -15.28
N THR A 131 -18.20 -4.99 -14.89
CA THR A 131 -18.25 -6.41 -15.26
C THR A 131 -19.45 -7.10 -14.63
N ALA A 132 -19.75 -6.81 -13.37
CA ALA A 132 -20.93 -7.33 -12.67
C ALA A 132 -22.24 -6.81 -13.29
N GLU A 133 -22.30 -5.55 -13.69
CA GLU A 133 -23.48 -4.98 -14.37
C GLU A 133 -23.74 -5.64 -15.72
N ARG A 134 -22.69 -5.85 -16.52
CA ARG A 134 -22.80 -6.57 -17.79
C ARG A 134 -23.23 -8.03 -17.60
N GLN A 135 -22.78 -8.69 -16.53
CA GLN A 135 -23.26 -10.04 -16.20
C GLN A 135 -24.76 -10.04 -15.87
N ARG A 136 -25.24 -9.06 -15.09
CA ARG A 136 -26.68 -8.91 -14.81
C ARG A 136 -27.50 -8.68 -16.08
N GLU A 137 -27.01 -7.89 -17.02
CA GLU A 137 -27.67 -7.69 -18.32
C GLU A 137 -27.75 -9.00 -19.11
N GLN A 138 -26.65 -9.75 -19.19
CA GLN A 138 -26.62 -11.05 -19.87
C GLN A 138 -27.56 -12.07 -19.23
N GLU A 139 -27.64 -12.11 -17.90
CA GLU A 139 -28.58 -12.97 -17.18
C GLU A 139 -30.04 -12.60 -17.47
N GLN A 140 -30.36 -11.30 -17.56
CA GLN A 140 -31.71 -10.85 -17.90
C GLN A 140 -32.09 -11.21 -19.34
N VAL A 141 -31.17 -11.03 -20.29
CA VAL A 141 -31.39 -11.43 -21.70
C VAL A 141 -31.57 -12.94 -21.79
N ALA A 142 -30.68 -13.73 -21.17
CA ALA A 142 -30.77 -15.17 -21.17
C ALA A 142 -32.09 -15.67 -20.55
N LYS A 143 -32.56 -15.02 -19.48
CA LYS A 143 -33.87 -15.32 -18.88
C LYS A 143 -35.02 -15.00 -19.84
N ALA A 144 -35.00 -13.83 -20.48
CA ALA A 144 -36.02 -13.43 -21.45
C ALA A 144 -36.06 -14.39 -22.66
N ASP A 145 -34.90 -14.81 -23.15
CA ASP A 145 -34.77 -15.79 -24.23
C ASP A 145 -35.30 -17.16 -23.83
N ALA A 146 -35.02 -17.61 -22.59
CA ALA A 146 -35.56 -18.85 -22.05
C ALA A 146 -37.10 -18.81 -21.93
N ASP A 147 -37.66 -17.72 -21.41
CA ASP A 147 -39.11 -17.52 -21.29
C ASP A 147 -39.78 -17.53 -22.67
N ASN A 148 -39.20 -16.82 -23.65
CA ASN A 148 -39.69 -16.80 -25.03
C ASN A 148 -39.60 -18.19 -25.68
N ALA A 149 -38.50 -18.90 -25.50
CA ALA A 149 -38.33 -20.26 -26.01
C ALA A 149 -39.37 -21.22 -25.41
N TYR A 150 -39.64 -21.11 -24.11
CA TYR A 150 -40.66 -21.93 -23.44
C TYR A 150 -42.06 -21.64 -23.98
N ARG A 151 -42.43 -20.36 -24.11
CA ARG A 151 -43.72 -19.94 -24.68
C ARG A 151 -43.94 -20.49 -26.09
N ASN A 152 -42.92 -20.37 -26.94
CA ASN A 152 -42.97 -20.84 -28.31
C ASN A 152 -43.12 -22.37 -28.38
N ARG A 153 -42.45 -23.13 -27.49
CA ARG A 153 -42.58 -24.59 -27.41
C ARG A 153 -43.95 -25.04 -26.92
N MET A 154 -44.54 -24.31 -25.97
CA MET A 154 -45.85 -24.63 -25.39
C MET A 154 -47.02 -24.05 -26.20
N GLY A 155 -46.75 -23.29 -27.27
CA GLY A 155 -47.78 -22.68 -28.12
C GLY A 155 -48.63 -21.63 -27.38
N LEU A 156 -48.09 -21.01 -26.32
CA LEU A 156 -48.81 -20.06 -25.47
C LEU A 156 -48.73 -18.64 -26.04
N THR A 157 -49.84 -17.91 -26.01
CA THR A 157 -49.82 -16.46 -26.29
C THR A 157 -49.16 -15.69 -25.13
N PRO A 158 -48.68 -14.44 -25.36
CA PRO A 158 -48.12 -13.62 -24.28
C PRO A 158 -49.01 -13.50 -23.05
N GLU A 159 -50.30 -13.32 -23.27
CA GLU A 159 -51.29 -13.11 -22.22
C GLU A 159 -51.53 -14.41 -21.42
N GLN A 160 -51.54 -15.55 -22.11
CA GLN A 160 -51.69 -16.86 -21.47
C GLN A 160 -50.46 -17.22 -20.61
N TYR A 161 -49.25 -16.92 -21.10
CA TYR A 161 -48.03 -17.14 -20.32
C TYR A 161 -47.97 -16.26 -19.08
N LEU A 162 -48.34 -14.99 -19.21
CA LEU A 162 -48.41 -14.08 -18.08
C LEU A 162 -49.44 -14.57 -17.05
N ALA A 163 -50.60 -15.03 -17.49
CA ALA A 163 -51.62 -15.59 -16.62
C ALA A 163 -51.13 -16.84 -15.88
N SER A 164 -50.42 -17.76 -16.55
CA SER A 164 -49.83 -18.94 -15.88
C SER A 164 -48.76 -18.55 -14.87
N GLN A 165 -47.92 -17.56 -15.18
CA GLN A 165 -46.85 -17.14 -14.28
C GLN A 165 -47.40 -16.39 -13.05
N ILE A 166 -48.45 -15.59 -13.22
CA ILE A 166 -49.18 -14.99 -12.09
C ILE A 166 -49.80 -16.08 -11.21
N ALA A 167 -50.40 -17.12 -11.81
CA ALA A 167 -50.97 -18.23 -11.07
C ALA A 167 -49.91 -19.00 -10.28
N GLU A 168 -48.72 -19.24 -10.85
CA GLU A 168 -47.57 -19.85 -10.16
C GLU A 168 -47.08 -18.99 -9.00
N LEU A 169 -46.87 -17.69 -9.22
CA LEU A 169 -46.46 -16.76 -8.17
C LEU A 169 -47.47 -16.71 -7.02
N ASN A 170 -48.77 -16.67 -7.34
CA ASN A 170 -49.84 -16.71 -6.34
C ASN A 170 -49.85 -18.05 -5.59
N ALA A 171 -49.62 -19.18 -6.27
CA ALA A 171 -49.51 -20.48 -5.64
C ALA A 171 -48.29 -20.57 -4.69
N GLU A 172 -47.15 -20.02 -5.08
CA GLU A 172 -45.97 -19.94 -4.21
C GLU A 172 -46.18 -19.03 -3.01
N ALA A 173 -46.75 -17.85 -3.21
CA ALA A 173 -47.10 -16.92 -2.14
C ALA A 173 -48.07 -17.59 -1.15
N CYS A 174 -49.06 -18.32 -1.66
CA CYS A 174 -50.01 -19.08 -0.86
C CYS A 174 -49.37 -20.22 -0.06
N LYS A 175 -48.36 -20.92 -0.60
CA LYS A 175 -47.60 -21.94 0.13
C LYS A 175 -46.79 -21.36 1.29
N LYS A 176 -46.33 -20.11 1.18
CA LYS A 176 -45.54 -19.42 2.21
C LYS A 176 -46.40 -18.68 3.24
N ALA A 177 -47.67 -18.45 2.94
CA ALA A 177 -48.60 -17.77 3.83
C ALA A 177 -49.17 -18.71 4.91
N GLN A 178 -49.49 -18.14 6.08
CA GLN A 178 -50.08 -18.89 7.20
C GLN A 178 -51.55 -19.28 6.94
N ALA A 179 -52.24 -18.54 6.07
CA ALA A 179 -53.54 -18.89 5.51
C ALA A 179 -53.64 -18.33 4.08
N CYS A 180 -54.12 -19.14 3.14
CA CYS A 180 -54.35 -18.74 1.75
C CYS A 180 -55.82 -19.01 1.37
N TYR A 181 -56.44 -18.03 0.70
CA TYR A 181 -57.80 -18.12 0.21
C TYR A 181 -57.82 -17.75 -1.28
N MET A 182 -58.20 -18.69 -2.12
CA MET A 182 -58.37 -18.48 -3.56
C MET A 182 -59.82 -18.06 -3.82
N VAL A 183 -60.01 -16.81 -4.19
CA VAL A 183 -61.34 -16.21 -4.42
C VAL A 183 -61.51 -15.81 -5.89
N PRO A 184 -62.65 -16.12 -6.54
CA PRO A 184 -62.93 -15.69 -7.90
C PRO A 184 -62.94 -14.17 -8.06
N SER A 185 -62.56 -13.69 -9.24
CA SER A 185 -62.60 -12.28 -9.61
C SER A 185 -63.98 -11.66 -9.32
N GLY A 186 -64.04 -10.66 -8.44
CA GLY A 186 -65.29 -9.96 -8.08
C GLY A 186 -65.92 -10.37 -6.74
N THR A 187 -65.29 -11.24 -5.95
CA THR A 187 -65.74 -11.54 -4.59
C THR A 187 -65.05 -10.64 -3.55
N SER A 188 -65.84 -9.99 -2.70
CA SER A 188 -65.34 -9.21 -1.57
C SER A 188 -64.95 -10.15 -0.43
N VAL A 189 -63.66 -10.12 -0.05
CA VAL A 189 -63.14 -10.91 1.07
C VAL A 189 -63.05 -10.00 2.29
N ILE A 190 -63.76 -10.35 3.37
CA ILE A 190 -63.56 -9.72 4.67
C ILE A 190 -62.58 -10.62 5.43
N ALA A 191 -61.31 -10.22 5.44
CA ALA A 191 -60.32 -10.83 6.33
C ALA A 191 -60.65 -10.42 7.77
N LYS A 192 -60.79 -11.40 8.66
CA LYS A 192 -61.09 -11.21 10.08
C LYS A 192 -59.83 -10.90 10.87
#